data_AF-A0A537FLC6-F1
#
_entry.id   AF-A0A537FLC6-F1
#
_cell.length_a   1.000
_cell.length_b   1.000
_cell.length_c   1.000
_cell.angle_alpha   90.00
_cell.angle_beta   90.00
_cell.angle_gamma   90.00
#
_symmetry.space_group_name_H-M   'P 1'
#
loop_
_entity.id
_entity.type
_entity.pdbx_description
1 polymer ?
#
loop_
_entity_poly.entity_id
_entity_poly.type
_entity_poly.pdbx_seq_one_letter_code
_entity_poly.pdbx_strand_id
1 'polypeptide(L)'
;MAISYQSKGVGFKLKLAQREHVIKIGQSLVKWTYDPLQAGNAYFNIRKLGAVCNTYHRDLYGRLDDSLNRRRLTDRFEVEWHIRSRRVRERIRRSRPTSLDELLAEGVEPVNMTKNTSHGQRLPVSARLRLKAPRLLVEIPRNITRVRDVSLSAANSWTLHARRIFENYFDRGFSVTDVIVDDEDRIFYVLNRSTT
;
A
#
# COMPACT_ATOMS: atom_id res chain seq x y z
N MET A 1 -18.31 -2.08 17.03
CA MET A 1 -17.52 -1.75 18.24
C MET A 1 -16.02 -1.98 18.02
N ALA A 2 -15.30 -1.13 17.26
CA ALA A 2 -13.84 -1.27 17.09
C ALA A 2 -13.13 0.03 16.63
N ILE A 3 -13.69 1.21 16.91
CA ILE A 3 -13.09 2.50 16.49
C ILE A 3 -12.14 3.07 17.57
N SER A 4 -12.34 2.71 18.84
CA SER A 4 -11.65 3.33 19.99
C SER A 4 -10.19 2.88 20.26
N TYR A 5 -9.64 1.96 19.46
CA TYR A 5 -8.26 1.46 19.62
C TYR A 5 -7.39 1.55 18.36
N GLN A 6 -7.92 2.10 17.26
CA GLN A 6 -7.06 2.51 16.15
C GLN A 6 -6.08 3.57 16.69
N SER A 7 -4.79 3.42 16.37
CA SER A 7 -3.71 4.36 16.73
C SER A 7 -3.10 4.28 18.14
N LYS A 8 -3.48 3.33 19.02
CA LYS A 8 -2.80 3.11 20.32
C LYS A 8 -1.63 2.10 20.30
N GLY A 9 -1.16 1.73 19.10
CA GLY A 9 -0.07 0.75 18.93
C GLY A 9 -0.44 -0.71 19.28
N VAL A 10 -1.69 -0.98 19.67
CA VAL A 10 -2.17 -2.32 20.05
C VAL A 10 -2.00 -3.31 18.89
N GLY A 11 -2.40 -2.93 17.68
CA GLY A 11 -2.25 -3.78 16.49
C GLY A 11 -0.78 -4.14 16.20
N PHE A 12 0.14 -3.20 16.43
CA PHE A 12 1.57 -3.45 16.27
C PHE A 12 2.08 -4.45 17.31
N LYS A 13 1.80 -4.23 18.59
CA LYS A 13 2.17 -5.16 19.68
C LYS A 13 1.61 -6.56 19.44
N LEU A 14 0.35 -6.66 19.01
CA LEU A 14 -0.28 -7.93 18.68
C LEU A 14 0.43 -8.63 17.53
N LYS A 15 0.80 -7.91 16.45
CA LYS A 15 1.57 -8.48 15.35
C LYS A 15 2.96 -8.94 15.78
N LEU A 16 3.61 -8.25 16.71
CA LEU A 16 4.89 -8.69 17.28
C LEU A 16 4.74 -9.98 18.09
N ALA A 17 3.72 -10.08 18.94
CA ALA A 17 3.42 -11.31 19.67
C ALA A 17 3.08 -12.48 18.72
N GLN A 18 2.28 -12.23 17.68
CA GLN A 18 2.01 -13.20 16.61
C GLN A 18 3.32 -13.65 15.95
N ARG A 19 4.21 -12.71 15.60
CA ARG A 19 5.52 -13.02 15.01
C ARG A 19 6.37 -13.91 15.91
N GLU A 20 6.43 -13.62 17.21
CA GLU A 20 7.20 -14.44 18.16
C GLU A 20 6.65 -15.87 18.22
N HIS A 21 5.33 -16.02 18.28
CA HIS A 21 4.70 -17.34 18.27
C HIS A 21 4.96 -18.10 16.96
N VAL A 22 4.77 -17.45 15.81
CA VAL A 22 4.99 -18.05 14.48
C VAL A 22 6.46 -18.46 14.30
N ILE A 23 7.40 -17.68 14.82
CA ILE A 23 8.83 -18.05 14.85
C ILE A 23 9.09 -19.30 15.70
N LYS A 24 8.43 -19.44 16.86
CA LYS A 24 8.61 -20.58 17.77
C LYS A 24 8.15 -21.90 17.14
N ILE A 25 7.12 -21.86 16.29
CA ILE A 25 6.63 -23.04 15.56
C ILE A 25 7.38 -23.28 14.24
N GLY A 26 8.56 -22.69 14.05
CA GLY A 26 9.46 -22.97 12.93
C GLY A 26 9.18 -22.20 11.64
N GLN A 27 8.19 -21.30 11.62
CA GLN A 27 7.81 -20.58 10.40
C GLN A 27 8.63 -19.30 10.19
N SER A 28 8.79 -18.91 8.92
CA SER A 28 9.60 -17.75 8.51
C SER A 28 8.85 -16.73 7.64
N LEU A 29 7.66 -17.09 7.15
CA LEU A 29 6.85 -16.29 6.24
C LEU A 29 5.38 -16.27 6.71
N VAL A 30 4.78 -15.09 6.67
CA VAL A 30 3.34 -14.90 6.88
C VAL A 30 2.79 -14.12 5.69
N LYS A 31 1.67 -14.57 5.11
CA LYS A 31 0.97 -13.87 4.03
C LYS A 31 -0.43 -13.45 4.44
N TRP A 32 -0.90 -12.32 3.92
CA TRP A 32 -2.30 -11.90 4.03
C TRP A 32 -2.64 -10.86 2.97
N THR A 33 -3.93 -10.59 2.80
CA THR A 33 -4.41 -9.64 1.80
C THR A 33 -4.93 -8.34 2.40
N TYR A 34 -4.80 -7.22 1.68
CA TYR A 34 -5.48 -5.97 2.01
C TYR A 34 -5.78 -5.13 0.76
N ASP A 35 -6.71 -4.19 0.87
CA ASP A 35 -7.06 -3.23 -0.19
C ASP A 35 -5.87 -2.26 -0.42
N PRO A 36 -5.26 -2.23 -1.62
CA PRO A 36 -4.07 -1.41 -1.89
C PRO A 36 -4.31 0.10 -1.78
N LEU A 37 -5.57 0.56 -1.73
CA LEU A 37 -5.89 1.98 -1.57
C LEU A 37 -6.19 2.36 -0.12
N GLN A 38 -6.15 1.40 0.82
CA GLN A 38 -6.28 1.68 2.26
C GLN A 38 -4.94 2.14 2.84
N ALA A 39 -4.70 3.46 2.80
CA ALA A 39 -3.46 4.09 3.25
C ALA A 39 -3.01 3.67 4.68
N GLY A 40 -3.96 3.53 5.62
CA GLY A 40 -3.64 3.07 6.98
C GLY A 40 -3.06 1.64 7.00
N ASN A 41 -3.61 0.74 6.18
CA ASN A 41 -3.09 -0.62 6.03
C ASN A 41 -1.76 -0.62 5.26
N ALA A 42 -1.60 0.25 4.26
CA ALA A 42 -0.34 0.42 3.54
C ALA A 42 0.79 0.79 4.53
N TYR A 43 0.58 1.84 5.31
CA TYR A 43 1.53 2.29 6.32
C TYR A 43 1.79 1.21 7.38
N PHE A 44 0.75 0.55 7.88
CA PHE A 44 0.94 -0.49 8.90
C PHE A 44 1.68 -1.72 8.36
N ASN A 45 1.21 -2.32 7.26
CA ASN A 45 1.73 -3.58 6.75
C ASN A 45 3.10 -3.41 6.08
N ILE A 46 3.27 -2.38 5.26
CA ILE A 46 4.51 -2.16 4.50
C ILE A 46 5.51 -1.37 5.35
N ARG A 47 5.16 -0.14 5.76
CA ARG A 47 6.10 0.77 6.42
C ARG A 47 6.51 0.30 7.82
N LYS A 48 5.54 -0.07 8.66
CA LYS A 48 5.77 -0.44 10.07
C LYS A 48 6.22 -1.88 10.26
N LEU A 49 5.52 -2.84 9.65
CA LEU A 49 5.87 -4.26 9.80
C LEU A 49 7.01 -4.68 8.86
N GLY A 50 7.23 -3.98 7.76
CA GLY A 50 8.27 -4.31 6.78
C GLY A 50 7.88 -5.42 5.82
N ALA A 51 6.58 -5.70 5.65
CA ALA A 51 6.11 -6.61 4.60
C ALA A 51 6.39 -6.00 3.22
N VAL A 52 6.48 -6.88 2.22
CA VAL A 52 6.66 -6.50 0.80
C VAL A 52 5.50 -7.05 -0.02
N CYS A 53 5.26 -6.50 -1.20
CA CYS A 53 4.21 -6.98 -2.10
C CYS A 53 4.65 -6.88 -3.55
N ASN A 54 4.45 -7.96 -4.30
CA ASN A 54 4.52 -8.02 -5.75
C ASN A 54 3.34 -8.81 -6.34
N THR A 55 2.32 -9.11 -5.53
CA THR A 55 1.16 -9.92 -5.93
C THR A 55 -0.10 -9.09 -5.88
N TYR A 56 -0.79 -9.00 -7.02
CA TYR A 56 -2.06 -8.29 -7.18
C TYR A 56 -3.18 -9.28 -7.48
N HIS A 57 -4.28 -9.19 -6.75
CA HIS A 57 -5.51 -9.93 -7.01
C HIS A 57 -6.61 -8.96 -7.42
N ARG A 58 -7.16 -9.16 -8.62
CA ARG A 58 -8.36 -8.45 -9.07
C ARG A 58 -9.57 -9.04 -8.36
N ASP A 59 -10.44 -8.16 -7.84
CA ASP A 59 -11.78 -8.51 -7.36
C ASP A 59 -11.84 -9.77 -6.48
N LEU A 60 -10.90 -9.91 -5.53
CA LEU A 60 -10.68 -11.15 -4.77
C LEU A 60 -11.92 -11.65 -4.02
N TYR A 61 -12.79 -10.74 -3.58
CA TYR A 61 -14.01 -11.10 -2.86
C TYR A 61 -15.25 -11.12 -3.76
N GLY A 62 -15.08 -10.93 -5.07
CA GLY A 62 -16.16 -10.91 -6.04
C GLY A 62 -17.22 -9.86 -5.71
N ARG A 63 -18.49 -10.21 -5.99
CA ARG A 63 -19.65 -9.37 -5.69
C ARG A 63 -19.96 -9.50 -4.20
N LEU A 64 -19.95 -8.38 -3.49
CA LEU A 64 -20.44 -8.30 -2.12
C LEU A 64 -21.96 -8.21 -2.16
N ASP A 65 -22.66 -9.09 -1.46
CA ASP A 65 -24.12 -9.30 -1.57
C ASP A 65 -24.99 -8.15 -1.06
N ASP A 66 -24.39 -7.17 -0.36
CA ASP A 66 -25.09 -5.98 0.10
C ASP A 66 -25.27 -4.95 -1.03
N SER A 67 -26.49 -4.43 -1.17
CA SER A 67 -26.93 -3.46 -2.18
C SER A 67 -26.00 -2.25 -2.36
N LEU A 68 -25.36 -1.79 -1.28
CA LEU A 68 -24.38 -0.70 -1.31
C LEU A 68 -23.02 -1.08 -1.93
N ASN A 69 -22.64 -2.36 -1.88
CA ASN A 69 -21.32 -2.84 -2.28
C ASN A 69 -21.29 -3.56 -3.63
N ARG A 70 -22.44 -3.81 -4.27
CA ARG A 70 -22.55 -4.59 -5.53
C ARG A 70 -21.71 -4.08 -6.72
N ARG A 71 -21.27 -2.81 -6.69
CA ARG A 71 -20.47 -2.17 -7.74
C ARG A 71 -19.03 -1.85 -7.30
N ARG A 72 -18.63 -2.30 -6.11
CA ARG A 72 -17.31 -2.06 -5.54
C ARG A 72 -16.32 -3.10 -6.08
N LEU A 73 -15.22 -2.61 -6.62
CA LEU A 73 -14.07 -3.46 -6.95
C LEU A 73 -13.35 -3.89 -5.66
N THR A 74 -13.01 -5.18 -5.57
CA THR A 74 -12.47 -5.78 -4.34
C THR A 74 -11.01 -6.20 -4.46
N ASP A 75 -10.24 -5.43 -5.23
CA ASP A 75 -8.82 -5.68 -5.48
C ASP A 75 -7.99 -5.76 -4.20
N ARG A 76 -7.01 -6.65 -4.19
CA ARG A 76 -6.14 -6.91 -3.04
C ARG A 76 -4.69 -7.01 -3.44
N PHE A 77 -3.82 -6.46 -2.61
CA PHE A 77 -2.46 -6.94 -2.49
C PHE A 77 -2.45 -8.20 -1.64
N GLU A 78 -1.68 -9.21 -2.03
CA GLU A 78 -1.17 -10.25 -1.11
C GLU A 78 0.25 -9.84 -0.69
N VAL A 79 0.43 -9.54 0.59
CA VAL A 79 1.74 -9.19 1.15
C VAL A 79 2.46 -10.39 1.71
N GLU A 80 3.79 -10.32 1.64
CA GLU A 80 4.68 -11.26 2.28
C GLU A 80 5.43 -10.59 3.43
N TRP A 81 5.29 -11.17 4.62
CA TRP A 81 6.03 -10.75 5.81
C TRP A 81 7.06 -11.81 6.18
N HIS A 82 8.27 -11.61 5.67
CA HIS A 82 9.45 -12.43 5.94
C HIS A 82 9.96 -12.17 7.36
N ILE A 83 9.27 -12.73 8.36
CA ILE A 83 9.37 -12.34 9.77
C ILE A 83 10.77 -12.51 10.39
N ARG A 84 11.63 -13.38 9.84
CA ARG A 84 13.01 -13.56 10.31
C ARG A 84 14.03 -12.68 9.57
N SER A 85 13.62 -12.03 8.48
CA SER A 85 14.52 -11.26 7.62
C SER A 85 15.19 -10.10 8.35
N ARG A 86 16.37 -9.69 7.86
CA ARG A 86 17.06 -8.47 8.32
C ARG A 86 16.17 -7.24 8.17
N ARG A 87 15.50 -7.10 7.01
CA ARG A 87 14.57 -6.01 6.71
C ARG A 87 13.51 -5.85 7.79
N VAL A 88 12.78 -6.92 8.13
CA VAL A 88 11.70 -6.86 9.13
C VAL A 88 12.25 -6.51 10.51
N ARG A 89 13.39 -7.08 10.91
CA ARG A 89 14.06 -6.74 12.18
C ARG A 89 14.44 -5.26 12.25
N GLU A 90 14.97 -4.70 11.17
CA GLU A 90 15.34 -3.27 11.10
C GLU A 90 14.10 -2.36 11.15
N ARG A 91 13.04 -2.70 10.40
CA ARG A 91 11.79 -1.93 10.36
C ARG A 91 11.08 -1.86 11.71
N ILE A 92 11.04 -2.98 12.43
CA ILE A 92 10.44 -3.06 13.77
C ILE A 92 11.25 -2.24 14.78
N ARG A 93 12.59 -2.24 14.69
CA ARG A 93 13.48 -1.52 15.63
C ARG A 93 13.57 -0.02 15.34
N ARG A 94 13.49 0.38 14.07
CA ARG A 94 13.68 1.78 13.64
C ARG A 94 12.66 2.15 12.58
N SER A 95 11.91 3.22 12.84
CA SER A 95 11.24 3.98 11.79
C SER A 95 12.05 5.26 11.56
N ARG A 96 13.03 5.23 10.65
CA ARG A 96 13.56 6.50 10.13
C ARG A 96 12.54 7.06 9.16
N PRO A 97 12.08 8.32 9.30
CA PRO A 97 11.33 9.00 8.25
C PRO A 97 12.13 8.96 6.94
N THR A 98 11.42 8.93 5.82
CA THR A 98 12.02 9.09 4.49
C THR A 98 11.19 10.17 3.82
N SER A 99 11.83 11.28 3.45
CA SER A 99 11.13 12.41 2.85
C SER A 99 10.82 12.13 1.38
N LEU A 100 9.70 12.68 0.88
CA LEU A 100 9.41 12.68 -0.56
C LEU A 100 10.51 13.43 -1.32
N ASP A 101 10.94 14.58 -0.82
CA ASP A 101 11.93 15.43 -1.49
C ASP A 101 13.29 14.75 -1.59
N GLU A 102 13.70 14.02 -0.55
CA GLU A 102 14.93 13.20 -0.57
C GLU A 102 14.84 12.14 -1.69
N LEU A 103 13.71 11.44 -1.81
CA LEU A 103 13.52 10.44 -2.86
C LEU A 103 13.51 11.07 -4.26
N LEU A 104 12.86 12.22 -4.42
CA LEU A 104 12.85 12.93 -5.70
C LEU A 104 14.27 13.40 -6.08
N ALA A 105 15.05 13.89 -5.11
CA ALA A 105 16.45 14.28 -5.30
C ALA A 105 17.36 13.09 -5.63
N GLU A 106 17.06 11.90 -5.12
CA GLU A 106 17.70 10.63 -5.48
C GLU A 106 17.27 10.09 -6.87
N GLY A 107 16.40 10.80 -7.60
CA GLY A 107 15.93 10.40 -8.92
C GLY A 107 14.82 9.35 -8.90
N VAL A 108 14.14 9.16 -7.77
CA VAL A 108 12.96 8.29 -7.70
C VAL A 108 11.79 8.96 -8.42
N GLU A 109 11.21 8.30 -9.42
CA GLU A 109 10.22 8.93 -10.29
C GLU A 109 8.77 8.65 -9.88
N PRO A 110 7.87 9.68 -9.85
CA PRO A 110 6.44 9.48 -9.62
C PRO A 110 5.74 8.87 -10.83
N VAL A 111 5.16 7.68 -10.66
CA VAL A 111 4.45 6.95 -11.72
C VAL A 111 3.19 7.67 -12.18
N ASN A 112 2.43 8.22 -11.25
CA ASN A 112 1.12 8.80 -11.55
C ASN A 112 1.02 10.27 -11.16
N MET A 113 0.18 10.97 -11.92
CA MET A 113 -0.26 12.33 -11.63
C MET A 113 -1.67 12.29 -11.07
N THR A 114 -1.92 13.15 -10.09
CA THR A 114 -3.21 13.29 -9.43
C THR A 114 -3.60 14.77 -9.39
N LYS A 115 -4.90 15.04 -9.29
CA LYS A 115 -5.43 16.40 -9.14
C LYS A 115 -6.38 16.50 -7.96
N ASN A 116 -6.40 17.66 -7.32
CA ASN A 116 -7.40 17.97 -6.29
C ASN A 116 -8.80 18.07 -6.91
N THR A 117 -9.81 17.67 -6.14
CA THR A 117 -11.23 17.90 -6.42
C THR A 117 -11.75 19.09 -5.62
N SER A 118 -12.91 19.61 -6.01
CA SER A 118 -13.64 20.64 -5.27
C SER A 118 -13.96 20.25 -3.82
N HIS A 119 -14.02 18.94 -3.53
CA HIS A 119 -14.34 18.41 -2.20
C HIS A 119 -13.10 18.05 -1.36
N GLY A 120 -11.90 18.46 -1.81
CA GLY A 120 -10.65 18.24 -1.08
C GLY A 120 -10.14 16.79 -1.10
N GLN A 121 -10.61 15.96 -2.04
CA GLN A 121 -9.98 14.68 -2.34
C GLN A 121 -9.06 14.81 -3.56
N ARG A 122 -8.29 13.75 -3.86
CA ARG A 122 -7.51 13.66 -5.08
C ARG A 122 -8.10 12.61 -6.02
N LEU A 123 -7.98 12.83 -7.33
CA LEU A 123 -8.31 11.86 -8.37
C LEU A 123 -7.07 11.53 -9.21
N PRO A 124 -6.94 10.28 -9.66
CA PRO A 124 -5.88 9.93 -10.59
C PRO A 124 -6.17 10.56 -11.95
N VAL A 125 -5.12 11.03 -12.63
CA VAL A 125 -5.21 11.66 -13.95
C VAL A 125 -4.55 10.79 -15.00
N SER A 126 -3.27 10.48 -14.83
CA SER A 126 -2.47 9.75 -15.81
C SER A 126 -1.41 8.90 -15.12
N ALA A 127 -0.92 7.87 -15.82
CA ALA A 127 0.12 6.97 -15.34
C ALA A 127 1.19 6.78 -16.41
N ARG A 128 2.46 6.90 -16.00
CA ARG A 128 3.65 6.59 -16.81
C ARG A 128 4.00 5.13 -16.58
N LEU A 129 3.69 4.25 -17.54
CA LEU A 129 3.87 2.79 -17.38
C LEU A 129 5.19 2.23 -17.91
N ARG A 130 6.05 3.08 -18.49
CA ARG A 130 7.31 2.67 -19.14
C ARG A 130 8.55 3.27 -18.47
N LEU A 131 8.44 3.69 -17.22
CA LEU A 131 9.59 4.20 -16.47
C LEU A 131 10.64 3.10 -16.28
N LYS A 132 11.91 3.49 -16.32
CA LYS A 132 13.07 2.58 -16.23
C LYS A 132 13.87 2.75 -14.93
N ALA A 133 13.62 3.83 -14.17
CA ALA A 133 14.27 4.05 -12.90
C ALA A 133 14.12 2.81 -11.98
N PRO A 134 15.15 2.45 -11.21
CA PRO A 134 15.13 1.26 -10.35
C PRO A 134 14.16 1.42 -9.18
N ARG A 135 13.76 2.65 -8.87
CA ARG A 135 12.84 3.00 -7.79
C ARG A 135 11.77 3.95 -8.33
N LEU A 136 10.53 3.71 -7.94
CA LEU A 136 9.37 4.46 -8.41
C LEU A 136 8.43 4.80 -7.25
N LEU A 137 7.67 5.87 -7.40
CA LEU A 137 6.65 6.31 -6.45
C LEU A 137 5.26 6.19 -7.04
N VAL A 138 4.33 5.57 -6.33
CA VAL A 138 2.92 5.49 -6.74
C VAL A 138 2.06 6.16 -5.68
N GLU A 139 1.45 7.28 -6.02
CA GLU A 139 0.51 7.97 -5.14
C GLU A 139 -0.80 7.19 -5.04
N ILE A 140 -1.35 7.12 -3.83
CA ILE A 140 -2.68 6.56 -3.52
C ILE A 140 -3.51 7.60 -2.76
N PRO A 141 -4.85 7.49 -2.71
CA PRO A 141 -5.65 8.45 -1.97
C PRO A 141 -5.41 8.28 -0.47
N ARG A 142 -5.29 9.40 0.24
CA ARG A 142 -5.16 9.44 1.70
C ARG A 142 -6.29 8.67 2.42
N ASN A 143 -7.51 8.76 1.91
CA ASN A 143 -8.67 8.07 2.45
C ASN A 143 -9.62 7.63 1.34
N ILE A 144 -9.42 6.41 0.83
CA ILE A 144 -10.30 5.82 -0.19
C ILE A 144 -11.75 5.67 0.28
N THR A 145 -12.00 5.55 1.59
CA THR A 145 -13.36 5.49 2.13
C THR A 145 -14.08 6.82 1.93
N ARG A 146 -13.46 7.94 2.30
CA ARG A 146 -14.02 9.27 2.04
C ARG A 146 -14.23 9.53 0.55
N VAL A 147 -13.30 9.09 -0.31
CA VAL A 147 -13.48 9.20 -1.78
C VAL A 147 -14.73 8.44 -2.22
N ARG A 148 -14.94 7.23 -1.68
CA ARG A 148 -16.09 6.38 -2.00
C ARG A 148 -17.41 6.96 -1.51
N ASP A 149 -17.42 7.53 -0.31
CA ASP A 149 -18.61 8.15 0.29
C ASP A 149 -19.09 9.34 -0.55
N VAL A 150 -18.16 10.06 -1.19
CA VAL A 150 -18.46 11.17 -2.11
C VAL A 150 -18.83 10.66 -3.51
N SER A 151 -18.07 9.70 -4.05
CA SER A 151 -18.30 9.17 -5.39
C SER A 151 -17.75 7.76 -5.55
N LEU A 152 -18.64 6.79 -5.74
CA LEU A 152 -18.26 5.42 -6.07
C LEU A 152 -17.48 5.34 -7.40
N SER A 153 -17.86 6.15 -8.38
CA SER A 153 -17.15 6.22 -9.67
C SER A 153 -15.70 6.68 -9.49
N ALA A 154 -15.47 7.69 -8.63
CA ALA A 154 -14.12 8.13 -8.27
C ALA A 154 -13.30 7.04 -7.59
N ALA A 155 -13.89 6.32 -6.64
CA ALA A 155 -13.22 5.20 -5.96
C ALA A 155 -12.89 4.04 -6.92
N ASN A 156 -13.79 3.75 -7.86
CA ASN A 156 -13.54 2.74 -8.90
C ASN A 156 -12.46 3.21 -9.89
N SER A 157 -12.44 4.50 -10.26
CA SER A 157 -11.36 5.09 -11.07
C SER A 157 -10.00 4.92 -10.40
N TRP A 158 -9.90 5.20 -9.10
CA TRP A 158 -8.70 4.91 -8.31
C TRP A 158 -8.30 3.44 -8.34
N THR A 159 -9.26 2.53 -8.17
CA THR A 159 -8.99 1.08 -8.14
C THR A 159 -8.45 0.60 -9.48
N LEU A 160 -9.11 0.96 -10.58
CA LEU A 160 -8.67 0.62 -11.93
C LEU A 160 -7.31 1.25 -12.28
N HIS A 161 -7.06 2.49 -11.82
CA HIS A 161 -5.79 3.17 -12.02
C HIS A 161 -4.64 2.46 -11.29
N ALA A 162 -4.86 2.10 -10.02
CA ALA A 162 -3.89 1.35 -9.23
C ALA A 162 -3.64 -0.04 -9.81
N ARG A 163 -4.70 -0.78 -10.20
CA ARG A 163 -4.61 -2.09 -10.88
C ARG A 163 -3.67 -2.02 -12.07
N ARG A 164 -3.93 -1.08 -12.99
CA ARG A 164 -3.11 -0.86 -14.19
C ARG A 164 -1.64 -0.57 -13.86
N ILE A 165 -1.36 0.20 -12.82
CA ILE A 165 0.01 0.53 -12.40
C ILE A 165 0.71 -0.68 -11.79
N PHE A 166 0.11 -1.29 -10.77
CA PHE A 166 0.75 -2.31 -9.97
C PHE A 166 0.98 -3.58 -10.75
N GLU A 167 -0.01 -4.07 -11.51
CA GLU A 167 0.17 -5.25 -12.36
C GLU A 167 1.32 -5.04 -13.36
N ASN A 168 1.31 -3.91 -14.08
CA ASN A 168 2.36 -3.59 -15.05
C ASN A 168 3.77 -3.56 -14.43
N TYR A 169 3.94 -3.00 -13.24
CA TYR A 169 5.26 -2.92 -12.61
C TYR A 169 5.64 -4.21 -11.89
N PHE A 170 4.70 -4.95 -11.33
CA PHE A 170 4.95 -6.27 -10.73
C PHE A 170 5.41 -7.28 -11.79
N ASP A 171 4.77 -7.31 -12.97
CA ASP A 171 5.20 -8.13 -14.11
C ASP A 171 6.62 -7.77 -14.60
N ARG A 172 7.09 -6.57 -14.30
CA ARG A 172 8.43 -6.06 -14.65
C ARG A 172 9.46 -6.23 -13.54
N GLY A 173 9.11 -7.01 -12.50
CA GLY A 173 10.00 -7.35 -11.39
C GLY A 173 10.08 -6.29 -10.30
N PHE A 174 9.13 -5.35 -10.22
CA PHE A 174 9.05 -4.42 -9.11
C PHE A 174 8.28 -5.03 -7.94
N SER A 175 8.65 -4.61 -6.73
CA SER A 175 7.91 -4.89 -5.50
C SER A 175 7.66 -3.60 -4.74
N VAL A 176 6.48 -3.46 -4.16
CA VAL A 176 6.21 -2.48 -3.12
C VAL A 176 7.05 -2.86 -1.90
N THR A 177 7.86 -1.91 -1.43
CA THR A 177 8.72 -2.12 -0.27
C THR A 177 8.51 -1.08 0.81
N ASP A 178 8.09 0.13 0.46
CA ASP A 178 7.91 1.19 1.44
C ASP A 178 6.65 2.00 1.21
N VAL A 179 6.29 2.79 2.23
CA VAL A 179 5.27 3.84 2.15
C VAL A 179 5.82 5.11 2.75
N ILE A 180 5.69 6.21 2.03
CA ILE A 180 6.02 7.55 2.49
C ILE A 180 4.75 8.40 2.60
N VAL A 181 4.80 9.34 3.52
CA VAL A 181 3.79 10.39 3.71
C VAL A 181 4.54 11.70 3.59
N ASP A 182 4.12 12.57 2.68
CA ASP A 182 4.71 13.90 2.55
C ASP A 182 4.07 14.91 3.52
N ASP A 183 4.55 16.15 3.51
CA ASP A 183 4.07 17.20 4.42
C ASP A 183 2.63 17.65 4.11
N GLU A 184 2.10 17.33 2.93
CA GLU A 184 0.70 17.54 2.55
C GLU A 184 -0.19 16.32 2.87
N ASP A 185 0.33 15.36 3.64
CA ASP A 185 -0.31 14.08 3.96
C ASP A 185 -0.67 13.21 2.73
N ARG A 186 0.03 13.42 1.61
CA ARG A 186 -0.09 12.56 0.42
C ARG A 186 0.68 11.27 0.67
N ILE A 187 0.11 10.16 0.20
CA ILE A 187 0.60 8.82 0.50
C ILE A 187 1.16 8.21 -0.76
N PHE A 188 2.40 7.73 -0.70
CA PHE A 188 3.03 7.07 -1.83
C PHE A 188 3.59 5.71 -1.43
N TYR A 189 3.35 4.71 -2.26
CA TYR A 189 4.15 3.50 -2.23
C TYR A 189 5.49 3.72 -2.92
N VAL A 190 6.54 3.14 -2.35
CA VAL A 190 7.85 3.03 -2.98
C VAL A 190 7.98 1.63 -3.58
N LEU A 191 8.13 1.58 -4.90
CA LEU A 191 8.40 0.35 -5.65
C LEU A 191 9.90 0.28 -5.93
N ASN A 192 10.50 -0.87 -5.69
CA ASN A 192 11.88 -1.15 -6.07
C ASN A 192 11.89 -2.30 -7.06
N ARG A 193 12.72 -2.20 -8.10
CA ARG A 193 13.00 -3.31 -9.00
C ARG A 193 13.94 -4.29 -8.29
N SER A 194 13.60 -5.57 -8.28
CA SER A 194 14.56 -6.59 -7.87
C SER A 194 15.77 -6.51 -8.81
N THR A 195 16.96 -6.26 -8.25
CA THR A 195 18.21 -6.52 -8.95
C THR A 195 18.37 -8.03 -9.04
N THR A 196 18.24 -8.57 -10.24
CA THR A 196 18.67 -9.94 -10.56
C THR A 196 20.16 -10.09 -10.32
#